data_AF-A0A7V5H1A5-F1
#
_entry.id   AF-A0A7V5H1A5-F1
#
_cell.length_a   1.000
_cell.length_b   1.000
_cell.length_c   1.000
_cell.angle_alpha   90.00
_cell.angle_beta   90.00
_cell.angle_gamma   90.00
#
_symmetry.space_group_name_H-M   'P 1'
#
loop_
_entity.id
_entity.type
_entity.pdbx_description
1 polymer ?
#
loop_
_entity_poly.entity_id
_entity_poly.type
_entity_poly.pdbx_seq_one_letter_code
_entity_poly.pdbx_strand_id
1 'polypeptide(L)'
;MVRQKLGGTNMNFFYVLQFPILSPNNYSSTDLRYILPRVLELVYTSWDIKPFADDIWNEADEALKQAIREQWQENEAVTGGNLWELPDWIEAYPEIETERTKGIHLPPFKWDGERRALIKAELDAYYARLYGLTRKQLRYILDPADLTEKELNDILDPYEEVSDPLEPNGYNERCSKSTFPGETFRVLKDKEIKLYGEYRTRRLVLEAWDKIQFGG
;
A
#
# COMPACT_ATOMS: atom_id res chain seq x y z
N MET A 1 16.59 -2.53 -44.29
CA MET A 1 15.55 -3.54 -44.01
C MET A 1 15.66 -3.96 -42.54
N VAL A 2 14.61 -3.61 -41.79
CA VAL A 2 14.09 -4.09 -40.49
C VAL A 2 14.99 -4.91 -39.56
N ARG A 3 15.23 -4.35 -38.37
CA ARG A 3 15.64 -5.04 -37.13
C ARG A 3 14.37 -5.60 -36.48
N GLN A 4 14.20 -6.92 -36.44
CA GLN A 4 13.12 -7.53 -35.67
C GLN A 4 13.54 -7.61 -34.19
N LYS A 5 12.77 -6.94 -33.33
CA LYS A 5 12.80 -7.09 -31.87
C LYS A 5 11.68 -8.07 -31.54
N LEU A 6 12.00 -9.36 -31.38
CA LEU A 6 11.06 -10.33 -30.82
C LEU A 6 11.11 -10.20 -29.31
N GLY A 7 10.07 -9.60 -28.74
CA GLY A 7 9.79 -9.64 -27.32
C GLY A 7 9.37 -11.06 -26.95
N GLY A 8 10.12 -11.71 -26.07
CA GLY A 8 9.70 -12.95 -25.44
C GLY A 8 8.59 -12.66 -24.44
N THR A 9 7.33 -12.74 -24.88
CA THR A 9 6.15 -12.83 -24.02
C THR A 9 6.00 -14.25 -23.49
N ASN A 10 6.88 -14.64 -22.57
CA ASN A 10 6.59 -15.69 -21.61
C ASN A 10 7.53 -15.56 -20.41
N MET A 11 7.01 -15.12 -19.26
CA MET A 11 7.73 -15.33 -18.01
C MET A 11 7.63 -16.82 -17.69
N ASN A 12 8.70 -17.56 -17.95
CA ASN A 12 8.83 -18.93 -17.46
C ASN A 12 8.66 -18.91 -15.93
N PHE A 13 7.69 -19.67 -15.42
CA PHE A 13 7.32 -19.79 -13.99
C PHE A 13 8.53 -20.02 -13.04
N PHE A 14 9.64 -20.52 -13.55
CA PHE A 14 10.87 -20.77 -12.79
C PHE A 14 11.60 -19.50 -12.30
N TYR A 15 11.33 -18.31 -12.86
CA TYR A 15 11.89 -17.05 -12.34
C TYR A 15 11.12 -16.47 -11.14
N VAL A 16 9.87 -16.89 -10.93
CA VAL A 16 9.01 -16.38 -9.82
C VAL A 16 9.50 -16.89 -8.46
N LEU A 17 10.20 -18.04 -8.42
CA LEU A 17 10.66 -18.67 -7.18
C LEU A 17 11.93 -18.04 -6.58
N GLN A 18 12.53 -17.02 -7.20
CA GLN A 18 13.73 -16.34 -6.69
C GLN A 18 13.45 -15.06 -5.93
N PHE A 19 12.19 -14.62 -5.85
CA PHE A 19 11.79 -13.50 -5.01
C PHE A 19 10.96 -14.02 -3.84
N PRO A 20 11.10 -13.46 -2.62
CA PRO A 20 10.10 -13.63 -1.57
C PRO A 20 8.80 -12.97 -2.06
N ILE A 21 8.05 -13.67 -2.89
CA ILE A 21 6.70 -13.31 -3.32
C ILE A 21 5.77 -14.18 -2.51
N LEU A 22 4.92 -13.55 -1.70
CA LEU A 22 3.85 -14.28 -1.03
C LEU A 22 2.97 -14.93 -2.08
N SER A 23 2.91 -16.26 -2.05
CA SER A 23 2.01 -17.02 -2.92
C SER A 23 0.57 -16.54 -2.68
N PRO A 24 -0.30 -16.51 -3.71
CA PRO A 24 -1.73 -16.23 -3.52
C PRO A 24 -2.39 -17.12 -2.44
N ASN A 25 -1.86 -18.33 -2.21
CA ASN A 25 -2.35 -19.25 -1.19
C ASN A 25 -1.90 -18.90 0.24
N ASN A 26 -1.06 -17.87 0.43
CA ASN A 26 -0.57 -17.46 1.74
C ASN A 26 -1.50 -16.44 2.43
N TYR A 27 -2.46 -15.85 1.71
CA TYR A 27 -3.37 -14.88 2.30
C TYR A 27 -4.53 -15.60 3.00
N SER A 28 -4.69 -15.33 4.29
CA SER A 28 -5.89 -15.74 5.02
C SER A 28 -7.09 -14.87 4.64
N SER A 29 -8.30 -15.29 4.99
CA SER A 29 -9.49 -14.45 4.83
C SER A 29 -9.40 -13.14 5.62
N THR A 30 -8.70 -13.13 6.76
CA THR A 30 -8.41 -11.92 7.52
C THR A 30 -7.47 -10.99 6.74
N ASP A 31 -6.45 -11.53 6.08
CA ASP A 31 -5.54 -10.72 5.27
C ASP A 31 -6.24 -10.10 4.07
N LEU A 32 -7.05 -10.90 3.36
CA LEU A 32 -7.84 -10.41 2.23
C LEU A 32 -8.85 -9.33 2.64
N ARG A 33 -9.50 -9.48 3.79
CA ARG A 33 -10.42 -8.46 4.34
C ARG A 33 -9.72 -7.17 4.73
N TYR A 34 -8.45 -7.21 5.11
CA TYR A 34 -7.67 -6.00 5.37
C TYR A 34 -7.19 -5.34 4.07
N ILE A 35 -6.69 -6.14 3.13
CA ILE A 35 -6.00 -5.66 1.92
C ILE A 35 -6.97 -5.20 0.83
N LEU A 36 -7.98 -6.01 0.49
CA LEU A 36 -8.80 -5.77 -0.70
C LEU A 36 -9.61 -4.47 -0.66
N PRO A 37 -10.26 -4.06 0.46
CA PRO A 37 -10.95 -2.78 0.52
C PRO A 37 -9.98 -1.61 0.25
N ARG A 38 -8.79 -1.63 0.85
CA ARG A 38 -7.73 -0.62 0.67
C ARG A 38 -7.21 -0.57 -0.76
N VAL A 39 -6.98 -1.74 -1.38
CA VAL A 39 -6.57 -1.83 -2.78
C VAL A 39 -7.66 -1.32 -3.71
N LEU A 40 -8.92 -1.67 -3.47
CA LEU A 40 -10.05 -1.14 -4.24
C LEU A 40 -10.12 0.38 -4.15
N GLU A 41 -9.95 0.98 -2.97
CA GLU A 41 -9.90 2.45 -2.87
C GLU A 41 -8.73 3.05 -3.67
N LEU A 42 -7.58 2.37 -3.71
CA LEU A 42 -6.44 2.84 -4.48
C LEU A 42 -6.61 2.72 -5.99
N VAL A 43 -7.42 1.78 -6.47
CA VAL A 43 -7.49 1.34 -7.88
C VAL A 43 -8.82 1.70 -8.55
N TYR A 44 -9.96 1.44 -7.91
CA TYR A 44 -11.30 1.69 -8.45
C TYR A 44 -11.69 3.17 -8.30
N THR A 45 -11.00 4.05 -9.03
CA THR A 45 -11.23 5.52 -9.01
C THR A 45 -12.01 6.03 -10.22
N SER A 46 -12.37 5.16 -11.16
CA SER A 46 -13.08 5.50 -12.39
C SER A 46 -13.87 4.30 -12.92
N TRP A 47 -14.88 4.57 -13.76
CA TRP A 47 -15.84 3.57 -14.26
C TRP A 47 -15.21 2.51 -15.17
N ASP A 48 -14.09 2.81 -15.83
CA ASP A 48 -13.31 1.86 -16.66
C ASP A 48 -12.67 0.75 -15.83
N ILE A 49 -12.51 0.96 -14.52
CA ILE A 49 -12.02 -0.03 -13.57
C ILE A 49 -13.17 -0.85 -12.93
N LYS A 50 -14.44 -0.50 -13.20
CA LYS A 50 -15.59 -1.20 -12.63
C LYS A 50 -15.59 -2.72 -12.87
N PRO A 51 -15.21 -3.26 -14.05
CA PRO A 51 -15.16 -4.70 -14.25
C PRO A 51 -14.27 -5.43 -13.22
N PHE A 52 -13.11 -4.86 -12.88
CA PHE A 52 -12.25 -5.40 -11.83
C PHE A 52 -12.90 -5.32 -10.44
N ALA A 53 -13.59 -4.23 -10.12
CA ALA A 53 -14.31 -4.08 -8.86
C ALA A 53 -15.49 -5.05 -8.74
N ASP A 54 -16.19 -5.32 -9.85
CA ASP A 54 -17.27 -6.29 -9.94
C ASP A 54 -16.76 -7.72 -9.71
N ASP A 55 -15.63 -8.09 -10.28
CA ASP A 55 -15.00 -9.40 -10.08
C ASP A 55 -14.71 -9.62 -8.58
N ILE A 56 -14.03 -8.67 -7.93
CA ILE A 56 -13.76 -8.72 -6.49
C ILE A 56 -15.06 -8.81 -5.69
N TRP A 57 -16.08 -8.03 -6.05
CA TRP A 57 -17.35 -8.01 -5.34
C TRP A 57 -18.13 -9.32 -5.46
N ASN A 58 -18.11 -9.94 -6.63
CA ASN A 58 -18.82 -11.20 -6.90
C ASN A 58 -18.14 -12.39 -6.21
N GLU A 59 -16.82 -12.38 -6.08
CA GLU A 59 -16.05 -13.40 -5.37
C GLU A 59 -16.07 -13.21 -3.84
N ALA A 60 -16.40 -12.00 -3.36
CA ALA A 60 -16.38 -11.66 -1.94
C ALA A 60 -17.46 -12.36 -1.10
N ASP A 61 -17.07 -12.81 0.10
CA ASP A 61 -18.02 -13.18 1.15
C ASP A 61 -18.69 -11.94 1.75
N GLU A 62 -19.74 -12.14 2.55
CA GLU A 62 -20.49 -11.01 3.13
C GLU A 62 -19.64 -10.14 4.06
N ALA A 63 -18.64 -10.73 4.74
CA ALA A 63 -17.73 -9.99 5.60
C ALA A 63 -16.79 -9.07 4.78
N LEU A 64 -16.26 -9.54 3.66
CA LEU A 64 -15.45 -8.73 2.76
C LEU A 64 -16.30 -7.65 2.06
N LYS A 65 -17.52 -7.98 1.60
CA LYS A 65 -18.44 -6.97 1.06
C LYS A 65 -18.74 -5.88 2.09
N GLN A 66 -18.92 -6.26 3.35
CA GLN A 66 -19.11 -5.30 4.43
C GLN A 66 -17.88 -4.40 4.62
N ALA A 67 -16.67 -4.97 4.66
CA ALA A 67 -15.43 -4.19 4.76
C ALA A 67 -15.23 -3.24 3.56
N ILE A 68 -15.61 -3.65 2.35
CA ILE A 68 -15.57 -2.78 1.15
C ILE A 68 -16.54 -1.60 1.30
N ARG A 69 -17.77 -1.83 1.80
CA ARG A 69 -18.74 -0.76 2.07
C ARG A 69 -18.22 0.22 3.11
N GLU A 70 -17.64 -0.28 4.20
CA GLU A 70 -17.06 0.56 5.26
C GLU A 70 -15.92 1.43 4.71
N GLN A 71 -14.99 0.84 3.96
CA GLN A 71 -13.91 1.59 3.30
C GLN A 71 -14.45 2.70 2.38
N TRP A 72 -15.50 2.41 1.61
CA TRP A 72 -16.14 3.40 0.74
C TRP A 72 -16.83 4.52 1.54
N GLN A 73 -17.52 4.19 2.63
CA GLN A 73 -18.14 5.17 3.52
C GLN A 73 -17.12 6.08 4.20
N GLU A 74 -15.97 5.54 4.60
CA GLU A 74 -14.87 6.35 5.12
C GLU A 74 -14.27 7.28 4.05
N ASN A 75 -14.13 6.81 2.80
CA ASN A 75 -13.74 7.66 1.68
C ASN A 75 -14.78 8.77 1.43
N GLU A 76 -16.07 8.43 1.45
CA GLU A 76 -17.18 9.38 1.31
C GLU A 76 -17.15 10.44 2.42
N ALA A 77 -16.94 10.02 3.68
CA ALA A 77 -16.89 10.94 4.82
C ALA A 77 -15.77 11.99 4.69
N VAL A 78 -14.66 11.66 4.03
CA VAL A 78 -13.53 12.58 3.81
C VAL A 78 -13.70 13.41 2.55
N THR A 79 -14.24 12.82 1.48
CA THR A 79 -14.19 13.41 0.13
C THR A 79 -15.54 13.96 -0.38
N GLY A 80 -16.62 13.65 0.33
CA GLY A 80 -18.01 13.81 -0.12
C GLY A 80 -18.50 12.73 -1.08
N GLY A 81 -17.65 11.75 -1.43
CA GLY A 81 -17.98 10.63 -2.30
C GLY A 81 -18.26 11.01 -3.75
N ASN A 82 -18.55 9.99 -4.56
CA ASN A 82 -19.11 10.13 -5.91
C ASN A 82 -20.55 9.62 -5.91
N LEU A 83 -21.36 10.16 -6.81
CA LEU A 83 -22.71 9.64 -7.09
C LEU A 83 -22.63 8.53 -8.15
N TRP A 84 -23.71 7.75 -8.29
CA TRP A 84 -23.88 6.82 -9.41
C TRP A 84 -24.23 7.59 -10.68
N GLU A 85 -23.27 8.35 -11.20
CA GLU A 85 -23.38 9.12 -12.44
C GLU A 85 -22.47 8.49 -13.49
N LEU A 86 -23.11 7.88 -14.51
CA LEU A 86 -22.39 7.24 -15.61
C LEU A 86 -21.83 8.31 -16.56
N PRO A 87 -20.57 8.15 -17.03
CA PRO A 87 -19.95 9.11 -17.92
C PRO A 87 -20.49 8.95 -19.36
N ASP A 88 -20.47 10.03 -20.14
CA ASP A 88 -20.98 10.03 -21.52
C ASP A 88 -20.32 8.98 -22.43
N TRP A 89 -19.08 8.61 -22.15
CA TRP A 89 -18.34 7.62 -22.93
C TRP A 89 -18.74 6.17 -22.63
N ILE A 90 -19.59 5.91 -21.62
CA ILE A 90 -19.92 4.55 -21.17
C ILE A 90 -20.53 3.69 -22.29
N GLU A 91 -21.30 4.31 -23.19
CA GLU A 91 -21.94 3.62 -24.32
C GLU A 91 -20.92 3.02 -25.30
N ALA A 92 -19.69 3.55 -25.33
CA ALA A 92 -18.62 3.03 -26.17
C ALA A 92 -18.01 1.72 -25.63
N TYR A 93 -18.31 1.36 -24.37
CA TYR A 93 -17.77 0.20 -23.65
C TYR A 93 -18.92 -0.65 -23.07
N PRO A 94 -19.72 -1.32 -23.93
CA PRO A 94 -20.89 -2.10 -23.51
C PRO A 94 -20.56 -3.29 -22.60
N GLU A 95 -19.29 -3.68 -22.49
CA GLU A 95 -18.80 -4.68 -21.55
C GLU A 95 -18.79 -4.21 -20.08
N ILE A 96 -18.86 -2.90 -19.83
CA ILE A 96 -18.94 -2.36 -18.47
C ILE A 96 -20.39 -2.47 -17.98
N GLU A 97 -20.61 -3.24 -16.92
CA GLU A 97 -21.93 -3.39 -16.33
C GLU A 97 -22.40 -2.08 -15.69
N THR A 98 -23.54 -1.56 -16.17
CA THR A 98 -24.09 -0.24 -15.78
C THR A 98 -25.27 -0.37 -14.82
N GLU A 99 -25.87 -1.57 -14.69
CA GLU A 99 -26.96 -1.82 -13.78
C GLU A 99 -26.44 -1.89 -12.33
N ARG A 100 -26.89 -0.98 -11.48
CA ARG A 100 -26.39 -0.86 -10.09
C ARG A 100 -26.58 -2.11 -9.23
N THR A 101 -27.53 -2.97 -9.57
CA THR A 101 -27.83 -4.22 -8.87
C THR A 101 -26.92 -5.38 -9.31
N LYS A 102 -26.16 -5.22 -10.39
CA LYS A 102 -25.25 -6.23 -10.93
C LYS A 102 -23.80 -5.85 -10.62
N GLY A 103 -23.16 -6.68 -9.79
CA GLY A 103 -21.81 -6.43 -9.29
C GLY A 103 -21.78 -5.46 -8.11
N ILE A 104 -20.73 -4.63 -8.03
CA ILE A 104 -20.57 -3.65 -6.96
C ILE A 104 -21.59 -2.52 -7.12
N HIS A 105 -22.37 -2.26 -6.07
CA HIS A 105 -23.41 -1.21 -6.08
C HIS A 105 -22.91 0.17 -5.59
N LEU A 106 -21.59 0.31 -5.50
CA LEU A 106 -20.88 1.51 -5.09
C LEU A 106 -20.24 2.16 -6.32
N PRO A 107 -20.36 3.49 -6.49
CA PRO A 107 -19.64 4.18 -7.55
C PRO A 107 -18.13 4.19 -7.25
N PRO A 108 -17.28 4.52 -8.23
CA PRO A 108 -15.84 4.58 -8.02
C PRO A 108 -15.46 5.48 -6.84
N PHE A 109 -14.41 5.11 -6.10
CA PHE A 109 -13.87 5.90 -4.99
C PHE A 109 -13.43 7.28 -5.48
N LYS A 110 -13.67 8.31 -4.67
CA LYS A 110 -13.22 9.65 -5.00
C LYS A 110 -11.75 9.80 -4.61
N TRP A 111 -10.96 10.33 -5.53
CA TRP A 111 -9.54 10.52 -5.32
C TRP A 111 -9.29 11.58 -4.25
N ASP A 112 -8.45 11.24 -3.27
CA ASP A 112 -7.89 12.18 -2.29
C ASP A 112 -6.43 11.83 -1.99
N GLY A 113 -5.53 12.80 -2.14
CA GLY A 113 -4.08 12.55 -2.04
C GLY A 113 -3.63 12.18 -0.64
N GLU A 114 -4.23 12.81 0.38
CA GLU A 114 -3.85 12.65 1.79
C GLU A 114 -4.32 11.29 2.33
N ARG A 115 -5.57 10.91 2.04
CA ARG A 115 -6.13 9.59 2.37
C ARG A 115 -5.38 8.47 1.65
N ARG A 116 -5.02 8.66 0.37
CA ARG A 116 -4.22 7.67 -0.37
C ARG A 116 -2.83 7.46 0.23
N ALA A 117 -2.19 8.50 0.78
CA ALA A 117 -0.91 8.36 1.46
C ALA A 117 -1.04 7.48 2.73
N LEU A 118 -2.12 7.66 3.50
CA LEU A 118 -2.42 6.83 4.67
C LEU A 118 -2.67 5.36 4.29
N ILE A 119 -3.52 5.12 3.29
CA ILE A 119 -3.86 3.75 2.87
C ILE A 119 -2.63 3.00 2.33
N LYS A 120 -1.76 3.69 1.58
CA LYS A 120 -0.49 3.10 1.14
C LYS A 120 0.40 2.73 2.31
N ALA A 121 0.54 3.61 3.28
CA ALA A 121 1.34 3.35 4.47
C ALA A 121 0.81 2.16 5.29
N GLU A 122 -0.53 2.04 5.41
CA GLU A 122 -1.18 0.89 6.03
C GLU A 122 -0.87 -0.41 5.28
N LEU A 123 -0.94 -0.41 3.96
CA LEU A 123 -0.58 -1.59 3.14
C LEU A 123 0.91 -1.93 3.27
N ASP A 124 1.82 -0.95 3.22
CA ASP A 124 3.26 -1.17 3.35
C ASP A 124 3.60 -1.80 4.71
N ALA A 125 3.02 -1.29 5.81
CA ALA A 125 3.18 -1.86 7.14
C ALA A 125 2.59 -3.26 7.26
N TYR A 126 1.41 -3.49 6.66
CA TYR A 126 0.76 -4.79 6.67
C TYR A 126 1.56 -5.85 5.89
N TYR A 127 2.09 -5.49 4.71
CA TYR A 127 2.95 -6.36 3.94
C TYR A 127 4.27 -6.64 4.66
N ALA A 128 4.87 -5.64 5.31
CA ALA A 128 6.05 -5.87 6.15
C ALA A 128 5.78 -6.95 7.22
N ARG A 129 4.59 -6.94 7.84
CA ARG A 129 4.19 -7.98 8.80
C ARG A 129 4.01 -9.34 8.12
N LEU A 130 3.36 -9.39 6.94
CA LEU A 130 3.18 -10.63 6.20
C LEU A 130 4.51 -11.25 5.73
N TYR A 131 5.51 -10.42 5.43
CA TYR A 131 6.88 -10.85 5.14
C TYR A 131 7.68 -11.25 6.39
N GLY A 132 7.11 -11.12 7.59
CA GLY A 132 7.78 -11.44 8.84
C GLY A 132 8.90 -10.47 9.21
N LEU A 133 8.85 -9.23 8.71
CA LEU A 133 9.85 -8.22 9.02
C LEU A 133 9.74 -7.76 10.47
N THR A 134 10.86 -7.37 11.07
CA THR A 134 10.86 -6.63 12.34
C THR A 134 10.69 -5.13 12.09
N ARG A 135 10.32 -4.35 13.12
CA ARG A 135 10.26 -2.88 13.02
C ARG A 135 11.63 -2.30 12.64
N LYS A 136 12.72 -2.88 13.17
CA LYS A 136 14.09 -2.53 12.79
C LYS A 136 14.38 -2.76 11.30
N GLN A 137 13.96 -3.90 10.75
CA GLN A 137 14.09 -4.19 9.31
C GLN A 137 13.24 -3.26 8.45
N LEU A 138 12.02 -2.93 8.90
CA LEU A 138 11.17 -1.96 8.23
C LEU A 138 11.80 -0.56 8.22
N ARG A 139 12.34 -0.11 9.36
CA ARG A 139 13.12 1.15 9.45
C ARG A 139 14.28 1.15 8.46
N TYR A 140 15.01 0.04 8.35
CA TYR A 140 16.12 -0.09 7.40
C TYR A 140 15.66 0.04 5.95
N ILE A 141 14.54 -0.57 5.58
CA ILE A 141 13.98 -0.45 4.22
C ILE A 141 13.57 0.99 3.94
N LEU A 142 12.91 1.66 4.88
CA LEU A 142 12.44 3.03 4.71
C LEU A 142 13.60 4.03 4.64
N ASP A 143 14.55 3.91 5.57
CA ASP A 143 15.72 4.77 5.69
C ASP A 143 16.84 4.11 6.52
N PRO A 144 17.88 3.54 5.90
CA PRO A 144 19.01 2.96 6.63
C PRO A 144 19.72 3.96 7.56
N ALA A 145 19.65 5.26 7.25
CA ALA A 145 20.28 6.30 8.09
C ALA A 145 19.58 6.48 9.45
N ASP A 146 18.37 5.95 9.60
CA ASP A 146 17.64 5.95 10.87
C ASP A 146 18.16 4.93 11.88
N LEU A 147 18.94 3.93 11.46
CA LEU A 147 19.45 2.90 12.36
C LEU A 147 20.77 3.32 13.01
N THR A 148 20.98 2.89 14.25
CA THR A 148 22.28 3.04 14.91
C THR A 148 23.30 2.05 14.36
N GLU A 149 24.61 2.30 14.56
CA GLU A 149 25.65 1.37 14.11
C GLU A 149 25.49 -0.03 14.73
N LYS A 150 25.01 -0.10 15.98
CA LYS A 150 24.72 -1.36 16.65
C LYS A 150 23.53 -2.10 16.02
N GLU A 151 22.47 -1.37 15.70
CA GLU A 151 21.30 -1.91 14.98
C GLU A 151 21.66 -2.43 13.58
N LEU A 152 22.59 -1.76 12.88
CA LEU A 152 23.08 -2.16 11.56
C LEU A 152 24.01 -3.37 11.59
N ASN A 153 24.84 -3.50 12.63
CA ASN A 153 25.77 -4.62 12.77
C ASN A 153 25.06 -5.97 12.89
N ASP A 154 23.83 -5.99 13.44
CA ASP A 154 22.98 -7.17 13.47
C ASP A 154 21.52 -6.80 13.18
N ILE A 155 21.16 -6.82 11.90
CA ILE A 155 19.82 -6.50 11.41
C ILE A 155 18.81 -7.64 11.66
N LEU A 156 19.29 -8.85 11.96
CA LEU A 156 18.44 -10.03 12.17
C LEU A 156 18.05 -10.20 13.63
N ASP A 157 18.85 -9.67 14.56
CA ASP A 157 18.49 -9.58 15.98
C ASP A 157 17.19 -8.76 16.14
N PRO A 158 16.15 -9.24 16.84
CA PRO A 158 14.94 -8.45 17.09
C PRO A 158 15.15 -7.28 18.07
N TYR A 159 16.28 -7.21 18.77
CA TYR A 159 16.57 -6.10 19.69
C TYR A 159 16.63 -4.75 18.96
N GLU A 160 15.96 -3.76 19.55
CA GLU A 160 15.95 -2.36 19.11
C GLU A 160 16.61 -1.49 20.18
N GLU A 161 17.55 -0.65 19.76
CA GLU A 161 18.17 0.35 20.63
C GLU A 161 17.27 1.60 20.73
N VAL A 162 16.53 1.88 19.66
CA VAL A 162 15.59 2.99 19.58
C VAL A 162 14.21 2.55 20.08
N SER A 163 13.81 3.05 21.25
CA SER A 163 12.50 2.76 21.84
C SER A 163 11.35 3.39 21.05
N ASP A 164 11.46 4.69 20.76
CA ASP A 164 10.49 5.47 19.99
C ASP A 164 11.10 5.95 18.66
N PRO A 165 10.89 5.21 17.55
CA PRO A 165 11.35 5.64 16.24
C PRO A 165 10.49 6.77 15.65
N LEU A 166 9.33 7.09 16.21
CA LEU A 166 8.46 8.17 15.71
C LEU A 166 8.88 9.54 16.26
N GLU A 167 9.72 9.61 17.30
CA GLU A 167 10.19 10.89 17.84
C GLU A 167 11.05 11.65 16.80
N PRO A 168 10.61 12.84 16.34
CA PRO A 168 11.25 13.51 15.21
C PRO A 168 12.69 13.95 15.47
N ASN A 169 13.02 14.44 16.67
CA ASN A 169 14.38 14.91 16.96
C ASN A 169 15.37 13.75 17.00
N GLY A 170 14.97 12.61 17.53
CA GLY A 170 15.73 11.37 17.58
C GLY A 170 15.97 10.83 16.19
N TYR A 171 14.98 10.88 15.30
CA TYR A 171 15.17 10.54 13.88
C TYR A 171 16.23 11.45 13.22
N ASN A 172 16.10 12.76 13.40
CA ASN A 172 17.04 13.72 12.83
C ASN A 172 18.47 13.54 13.37
N GLU A 173 18.60 13.30 14.68
CA GLU A 173 19.89 13.05 15.32
C GLU A 173 20.56 11.80 14.76
N ARG A 174 19.83 10.68 14.65
CA ARG A 174 20.34 9.42 14.08
C ARG A 174 20.78 9.61 12.63
N CYS A 175 19.94 10.24 11.80
CA CYS A 175 20.28 10.50 10.40
C CYS A 175 21.53 11.38 10.26
N SER A 176 21.68 12.42 11.08
CA SER A 176 22.85 13.31 11.02
C SER A 176 24.16 12.64 11.44
N LYS A 177 24.08 11.60 12.29
CA LYS A 177 25.22 10.84 12.78
C LYS A 177 25.52 9.59 11.95
N SER A 178 24.61 9.20 11.05
CA SER A 178 24.74 7.96 10.31
C SER A 178 25.95 7.98 9.38
N THR A 179 26.72 6.90 9.41
CA THR A 179 27.85 6.64 8.51
C THR A 179 27.45 5.71 7.35
N PHE A 180 26.17 5.33 7.26
CA PHE A 180 25.69 4.40 6.26
C PHE A 180 25.86 5.00 4.84
N PRO A 181 26.47 4.27 3.88
CA PRO A 181 26.90 4.86 2.61
C PRO A 181 25.77 5.05 1.59
N GLY A 182 24.58 4.50 1.85
CA GLY A 182 23.45 4.49 0.92
C GLY A 182 22.22 5.18 1.45
N GLU A 183 21.22 5.34 0.59
CA GLU A 183 19.91 5.88 0.96
C GLU A 183 18.83 5.18 0.14
N THR A 184 17.72 4.84 0.79
CA THR A 184 16.54 4.30 0.10
C THR A 184 15.56 5.42 -0.21
N PHE A 185 14.90 5.37 -1.36
CA PHE A 185 13.84 6.32 -1.75
C PHE A 185 14.24 7.81 -1.69
N ARG A 186 15.52 8.15 -1.86
CA ARG A 186 16.06 9.52 -1.78
C ARG A 186 15.17 10.60 -2.43
N VAL A 187 14.74 10.37 -3.67
CA VAL A 187 13.89 11.33 -4.41
C VAL A 187 12.55 11.58 -3.71
N LEU A 188 11.93 10.54 -3.15
CA LEU A 188 10.69 10.65 -2.38
C LEU A 188 10.95 11.41 -1.07
N LYS A 189 11.97 11.00 -0.31
CA LYS A 189 12.35 11.61 0.96
C LYS A 189 12.66 13.11 0.81
N ASP A 190 13.49 13.49 -0.14
CA ASP A 190 13.83 14.90 -0.43
C ASP A 190 12.58 15.72 -0.77
N LYS A 191 11.67 15.14 -1.56
CA LYS A 191 10.40 15.78 -1.94
C LYS A 191 9.50 15.97 -0.72
N GLU A 192 9.37 14.95 0.13
CA GLU A 192 8.52 15.02 1.32
C GLU A 192 9.09 15.98 2.37
N ILE A 193 10.40 15.98 2.62
CA ILE A 193 11.04 16.95 3.51
C ILE A 193 10.77 18.37 3.03
N LYS A 194 10.88 18.62 1.72
CA LYS A 194 10.59 19.94 1.15
C LYS A 194 9.13 20.36 1.28
N LEU A 195 8.19 19.42 1.16
CA LEU A 195 6.74 19.71 1.16
C LEU A 195 6.13 19.74 2.57
N TYR A 196 6.58 18.84 3.44
CA TYR A 196 5.96 18.56 4.75
C TYR A 196 6.90 18.83 5.93
N GLY A 197 8.19 19.10 5.68
CA GLY A 197 9.18 19.31 6.75
C GLY A 197 9.67 18.02 7.41
N GLU A 198 9.24 16.85 6.92
CA GLU A 198 9.56 15.53 7.47
C GLU A 198 9.60 14.47 6.37
N TYR A 199 10.21 13.31 6.65
CA TYR A 199 10.06 12.13 5.81
C TYR A 199 8.71 11.46 6.13
N ARG A 200 7.64 12.03 5.56
CA ARG A 200 6.24 11.71 5.88
C ARG A 200 5.90 10.23 5.67
N THR A 201 6.34 9.62 4.57
CA THR A 201 6.09 8.20 4.27
C THR A 201 6.64 7.31 5.39
N ARG A 202 7.88 7.57 5.86
CA ARG A 202 8.46 6.84 6.99
C ARG A 202 7.58 6.93 8.24
N ARG A 203 7.16 8.15 8.62
CA ARG A 203 6.31 8.35 9.79
C ARG A 203 4.98 7.59 9.68
N LEU A 204 4.28 7.73 8.55
CA LEU A 204 2.98 7.08 8.34
C LEU A 204 3.08 5.56 8.36
N VAL A 205 4.12 4.98 7.74
CA VAL A 205 4.33 3.52 7.72
C VAL A 205 4.62 3.00 9.12
N LEU A 206 5.45 3.71 9.91
CA LEU A 206 5.75 3.32 11.28
C LEU A 206 4.56 3.50 12.22
N GLU A 207 3.75 4.55 12.05
CA GLU A 207 2.47 4.70 12.77
C GLU A 207 1.49 3.56 12.45
N ALA A 208 1.37 3.19 11.17
CA ALA A 208 0.55 2.07 10.77
C ALA A 208 1.07 0.74 11.33
N TRP A 209 2.40 0.55 11.35
CA TRP A 209 3.05 -0.60 11.98
C TRP A 209 2.69 -0.72 13.46
N ASP A 210 2.83 0.35 14.23
CA ASP A 210 2.53 0.35 15.66
C ASP A 210 1.04 0.06 15.92
N LYS A 211 0.12 0.58 15.09
CA LYS A 211 -1.31 0.25 15.16
C LYS A 211 -1.56 -1.25 14.94
N ILE A 212 -0.88 -1.87 13.99
CA ILE A 212 -1.05 -3.30 13.69
C ILE A 212 -0.49 -4.18 14.83
N GLN A 213 0.62 -3.78 15.46
CA GLN A 213 1.27 -4.57 16.52
C GLN A 213 0.60 -4.41 17.89
N PHE A 214 0.10 -3.22 18.22
CA PHE A 214 -0.36 -2.87 19.56
C PHE A 214 -1.86 -2.52 19.64
N GLY A 215 -2.56 -2.40 18.51
CA GLY A 215 -3.95 -1.95 18.42
C GLY A 215 -4.98 -3.07 18.21
N GLY A 216 -4.74 -4.27 18.75
CA GLY A 216 -5.69 -5.39 18.76
C GLY A 216 -6.63 -5.37 19.94
#